data_AF-A0A1V1ZGI6-F1
#
_entry.id   AF-A0A1V1ZGI6-F1
#
_cell.length_a   1.000
_cell.length_b   1.000
_cell.length_c   1.000
_cell.angle_alpha   90.00
_cell.angle_beta   90.00
_cell.angle_gamma   90.00
#
_symmetry.space_group_name_H-M   'P 1'
#
loop_
_entity.id
_entity.type
_entity.pdbx_description
1 polymer ?
#
loop_
_entity_poly.entity_id
_entity_poly.type
_entity_poly.pdbx_seq_one_letter_code
_entity_poly.pdbx_strand_id
1 'polypeptide(L)'
;MTSAQLYDELNFVNHSREKRLYYANLVISNPTLIPKLLDILFMVDDKVSCRAAWVLEFVGGEDLEALIPFLDRFTEDMGKVHLDSAVRPVAKVCEYLIKAYYDKTPNRIQTELSPTHRERIIEVCFDYMINDQKIAPKAYAMHTLFLLGKDYDWIHPELAMILERDFQSQSAGYKARARHILKKIKS
;
A
#
# COMPACT_ATOMS: atom_id res chain seq x y z
N MET A 1 -2.52 -16.81 20.01
CA MET A 1 -2.26 -17.40 18.68
C MET A 1 -0.78 -17.27 18.34
N THR A 2 -0.11 -18.37 18.02
CA THR A 2 1.30 -18.40 17.55
C THR A 2 1.40 -18.02 16.06
N SER A 3 2.61 -17.80 15.53
CA SER A 3 2.78 -17.50 14.10
C SER A 3 2.34 -18.67 13.21
N ALA A 4 2.61 -19.91 13.61
CA ALA A 4 2.14 -21.11 12.91
C ALA A 4 0.61 -21.20 12.89
N GLN A 5 -0.05 -20.95 14.03
CA GLN A 5 -1.51 -20.93 14.09
C GLN A 5 -2.11 -19.82 13.21
N LEU A 6 -1.51 -18.62 13.21
CA LEU A 6 -1.97 -17.54 12.34
C LEU A 6 -1.78 -17.90 10.86
N TYR A 7 -0.66 -18.52 10.51
CA TYR A 7 -0.40 -19.01 9.16
C TYR A 7 -1.48 -20.00 8.70
N ASP A 8 -1.83 -20.98 9.55
CA ASP A 8 -2.88 -21.95 9.25
C ASP A 8 -4.24 -21.26 9.08
N GLU A 9 -4.57 -20.33 9.98
CA GLU A 9 -5.80 -19.53 9.94
C GLU A 9 -5.94 -18.72 8.64
N LEU A 10 -4.83 -18.15 8.14
CA LEU A 10 -4.84 -17.35 6.91
C LEU A 10 -5.23 -18.16 5.67
N ASN A 11 -5.11 -19.49 5.69
CA ASN A 11 -5.59 -20.34 4.59
C ASN A 11 -7.11 -20.32 4.44
N PHE A 12 -7.86 -19.97 5.49
CA PHE A 12 -9.32 -19.82 5.44
C PHE A 12 -9.76 -18.41 5.00
N VAL A 13 -8.85 -17.44 4.89
CA VAL A 13 -9.14 -16.12 4.33
C VAL A 13 -9.45 -16.30 2.85
N ASN A 14 -10.60 -15.82 2.39
CA ASN A 14 -10.99 -15.85 0.98
C ASN A 14 -11.16 -14.45 0.39
N HIS A 15 -11.70 -14.37 -0.83
CA HIS A 15 -11.87 -13.11 -1.54
C HIS A 15 -13.04 -12.27 -1.02
N SER A 16 -13.89 -12.82 -0.13
CA SER A 16 -15.06 -12.11 0.38
C SER A 16 -14.65 -11.01 1.35
N ARG A 17 -15.37 -9.88 1.27
CA ARG A 17 -15.20 -8.76 2.19
C ARG A 17 -15.43 -9.19 3.64
N GLU A 18 -16.45 -10.02 3.87
CA GLU A 18 -16.82 -10.53 5.19
C GLU A 18 -15.65 -11.27 5.86
N LYS A 19 -14.99 -12.20 5.16
CA LYS A 19 -13.89 -12.96 5.74
C LYS A 19 -12.66 -12.10 5.98
N ARG A 20 -12.31 -11.20 5.05
CA ARG A 20 -11.17 -10.29 5.24
C ARG A 20 -11.39 -9.35 6.42
N LEU A 21 -12.61 -8.83 6.58
CA LEU A 21 -12.97 -7.98 7.71
C LEU A 21 -12.95 -8.76 9.04
N TYR A 22 -13.45 -10.00 9.05
CA TYR A 22 -13.38 -10.87 10.23
C TYR A 22 -11.94 -11.02 10.73
N TYR A 23 -11.00 -11.37 9.85
CA TYR A 23 -9.59 -11.53 10.23
C TYR A 23 -8.90 -10.20 10.57
N ALA A 24 -9.28 -9.10 9.91
CA ALA A 24 -8.79 -7.78 10.28
C ALA A 24 -9.23 -7.40 11.71
N ASN A 25 -10.49 -7.59 12.06
CA ASN A 25 -11.00 -7.35 13.40
C ASN A 25 -10.34 -8.25 14.46
N LEU A 26 -10.04 -9.51 14.11
CA LEU A 26 -9.27 -10.40 14.97
C LEU A 26 -7.87 -9.85 15.26
N VAL A 27 -7.19 -9.32 14.24
CA VAL A 27 -5.84 -8.71 14.36
C VAL A 27 -5.90 -7.39 15.14
N ILE A 28 -6.87 -6.52 14.85
CA ILE A 28 -7.07 -5.25 15.56
C ILE A 28 -7.35 -5.51 17.05
N SER A 29 -8.20 -6.49 17.35
CA SER A 29 -8.51 -6.86 18.74
C SER A 29 -7.33 -7.51 19.48
N ASN A 30 -6.30 -7.95 18.75
CA ASN A 30 -5.11 -8.58 19.31
C ASN A 30 -3.83 -8.03 18.65
N PRO A 31 -3.39 -6.80 18.95
CA PRO A 31 -2.29 -6.14 18.23
C PRO A 31 -0.96 -6.91 18.21
N THR A 32 -0.74 -7.83 19.15
CA THR A 32 0.39 -8.77 19.15
C THR A 32 0.44 -9.70 17.92
N LEU A 33 -0.64 -9.76 17.12
CA LEU A 33 -0.71 -10.50 15.86
C LEU A 33 -0.19 -9.70 14.67
N ILE A 34 -0.16 -8.37 14.72
CA ILE A 34 0.36 -7.53 13.62
C ILE A 34 1.80 -7.88 13.23
N PRO A 35 2.78 -8.01 14.15
CA PRO A 35 4.14 -8.37 13.75
C PRO A 35 4.19 -9.76 13.08
N LYS A 36 3.38 -10.72 13.54
CA LYS A 36 3.28 -12.06 12.94
C LYS A 36 2.62 -12.03 11.57
N LEU A 37 1.63 -11.16 11.39
CA LEU A 37 1.00 -10.93 10.10
C LEU A 37 2.01 -10.35 9.10
N LEU A 38 2.86 -9.43 9.55
CA LEU A 38 3.96 -8.88 8.75
C LEU A 38 5.01 -9.95 8.42
N ASP A 39 5.38 -10.81 9.37
CA ASP A 39 6.29 -11.92 9.10
C ASP A 39 5.78 -12.81 7.96
N ILE A 40 4.48 -13.12 7.94
CA ILE A 40 3.86 -13.95 6.90
C ILE A 40 3.70 -13.16 5.58
N LEU A 41 3.37 -11.87 5.64
CA LEU A 41 3.29 -10.99 4.46
C LEU A 41 4.63 -10.94 3.72
N PHE A 42 5.74 -10.94 4.44
CA PHE A 42 7.08 -10.87 3.86
C PHE A 42 7.70 -12.24 3.54
N MET A 43 6.94 -13.33 3.63
CA MET A 43 7.24 -14.59 2.97
C MET A 43 6.90 -14.49 1.47
N VAL A 44 7.67 -13.67 0.74
CA VAL A 44 7.27 -13.14 -0.58
C VAL A 44 7.09 -14.20 -1.68
N ASP A 45 7.61 -15.41 -1.49
CA ASP A 45 7.41 -16.54 -2.42
C ASP A 45 6.26 -17.47 -2.01
N ASP A 46 5.69 -17.28 -0.82
CA ASP A 46 4.60 -18.09 -0.30
C ASP A 46 3.24 -17.51 -0.71
N LYS A 47 2.31 -18.34 -1.18
CA LYS A 47 0.95 -17.92 -1.55
C LYS A 47 0.13 -17.42 -0.36
N VAL A 48 0.45 -17.83 0.87
CA VAL A 48 -0.23 -17.37 2.09
C VAL A 48 0.09 -15.89 2.36
N SER A 49 1.25 -15.38 1.92
CA SER A 49 1.60 -13.95 2.04
C SER A 49 0.55 -13.04 1.40
N CYS A 50 -0.10 -13.48 0.31
CA CYS A 50 -1.19 -12.77 -0.33
C CYS A 50 -2.42 -12.62 0.58
N ARG A 51 -2.70 -13.63 1.41
CA ARG A 51 -3.80 -13.59 2.39
C ARG A 51 -3.46 -12.65 3.55
N ALA A 52 -2.21 -12.69 4.03
CA ALA A 52 -1.72 -11.73 5.01
C ALA A 52 -1.84 -10.29 4.50
N ALA A 53 -1.47 -10.05 3.24
CA ALA A 53 -1.59 -8.74 2.59
C ALA A 53 -3.03 -8.23 2.57
N TRP A 54 -4.00 -9.10 2.25
CA TRP A 54 -5.42 -8.74 2.25
C TRP A 54 -5.93 -8.38 3.64
N VAL A 55 -5.49 -9.12 4.66
CA VAL A 55 -5.86 -8.80 6.05
C VAL A 55 -5.24 -7.47 6.45
N LEU A 56 -3.97 -7.22 6.12
CA LEU A 56 -3.31 -5.94 6.42
C LEU A 56 -3.98 -4.75 5.72
N GLU A 57 -4.41 -4.90 4.45
CA GLU A 57 -5.21 -3.88 3.74
C GLU A 57 -6.50 -3.55 4.51
N PHE A 58 -7.17 -4.55 5.07
CA PHE A 58 -8.39 -4.33 5.84
C PHE A 58 -8.10 -3.75 7.23
N VAL A 59 -7.03 -4.17 7.90
CA VAL A 59 -6.57 -3.53 9.14
C VAL A 59 -6.34 -2.05 8.90
N GLY A 60 -5.57 -1.67 7.89
CA GLY A 60 -5.32 -0.26 7.55
C GLY A 60 -6.57 0.51 7.09
N GLY A 61 -7.62 -0.18 6.64
CA GLY A 61 -8.89 0.44 6.28
C GLY A 61 -9.83 0.68 7.46
N GLU A 62 -9.74 -0.12 8.52
CA GLU A 62 -10.60 -0.04 9.71
C GLU A 62 -9.93 0.69 10.87
N ASP A 63 -8.63 0.44 11.10
CA ASP A 63 -7.82 1.10 12.12
C ASP A 63 -6.37 1.27 11.62
N LEU A 64 -6.13 2.35 10.90
CA LEU A 64 -4.82 2.67 10.33
C LEU A 64 -3.76 2.95 11.41
N GLU A 65 -4.16 3.51 12.56
CA GLU A 65 -3.23 3.85 13.64
C GLU A 65 -2.67 2.61 14.35
N ALA A 66 -3.34 1.45 14.25
CA ALA A 66 -2.80 0.18 14.69
C ALA A 66 -1.48 -0.20 14.00
N LEU A 67 -1.18 0.38 12.82
CA LEU A 67 0.07 0.13 12.10
C LEU A 67 1.24 0.99 12.57
N ILE A 68 1.00 2.05 13.37
CA ILE A 68 2.04 3.00 13.82
C ILE A 68 3.27 2.30 14.42
N PRO A 69 3.13 1.33 15.35
CA PRO A 69 4.29 0.68 15.96
C PRO A 69 5.12 -0.17 14.98
N PHE A 70 4.63 -0.37 13.75
CA PHE A 70 5.21 -1.28 12.77
C PHE A 70 5.56 -0.59 11.44
N LEU A 71 5.48 0.74 11.36
CA LEU A 71 5.77 1.49 10.14
C LEU A 71 7.20 1.28 9.64
N ASP A 72 8.18 1.22 10.54
CA ASP A 72 9.57 0.93 10.19
C ASP A 72 9.68 -0.41 9.46
N ARG A 73 9.18 -1.48 10.09
CA ARG A 73 9.20 -2.83 9.55
C ARG A 73 8.44 -2.93 8.24
N PHE A 74 7.24 -2.36 8.18
CA PHE A 74 6.41 -2.39 6.98
C PHE A 74 7.12 -1.71 5.79
N THR A 75 7.61 -0.48 5.99
CA THR A 75 8.21 0.30 4.91
C THR A 75 9.58 -0.21 4.48
N GLU A 76 10.34 -0.85 5.36
CA GLU A 76 11.63 -1.46 5.03
C GLU A 76 11.50 -2.69 4.12
N ASP A 77 10.44 -3.48 4.29
CA ASP A 77 10.28 -4.76 3.60
C ASP A 77 9.28 -4.76 2.44
N MET A 78 8.40 -3.76 2.35
CA MET A 78 7.33 -3.72 1.32
C MET A 78 7.84 -3.78 -0.12
N GLY A 79 9.05 -3.28 -0.40
CA GLY A 79 9.68 -3.36 -1.72
C GLY A 79 10.03 -4.80 -2.16
N LYS A 80 10.07 -5.75 -1.22
CA LYS A 80 10.34 -7.17 -1.52
C LYS A 80 9.12 -7.89 -2.09
N VAL A 81 7.92 -7.36 -1.89
CA VAL A 81 6.66 -8.02 -2.26
C VAL A 81 6.49 -7.99 -3.77
N HIS A 82 6.43 -9.18 -4.38
CA HIS A 82 6.37 -9.32 -5.85
C HIS A 82 5.14 -10.08 -6.38
N LEU A 83 4.45 -10.86 -5.54
CA LEU A 83 3.23 -11.56 -5.96
C LEU A 83 2.10 -10.55 -6.21
N ASP A 84 1.56 -10.53 -7.43
CA ASP A 84 0.46 -9.64 -7.87
C ASP A 84 -0.67 -9.46 -6.85
N SER A 85 -1.06 -10.58 -6.21
CA SER A 85 -2.17 -10.61 -5.26
C SER A 85 -1.84 -9.95 -3.92
N ALA A 86 -0.56 -9.81 -3.58
CA ALA A 86 -0.04 -9.11 -2.40
C ALA A 86 0.36 -7.66 -2.73
N VAL A 87 0.92 -7.41 -3.92
CA VAL A 87 1.34 -6.06 -4.38
C VAL A 87 0.20 -5.05 -4.33
N ARG A 88 -1.00 -5.40 -4.83
CA ARG A 88 -2.16 -4.49 -4.80
C ARG A 88 -2.52 -4.03 -3.36
N PRO A 89 -2.71 -4.95 -2.39
CA PRO A 89 -2.94 -4.58 -1.00
C PRO A 89 -1.86 -3.68 -0.41
N VAL A 90 -0.58 -4.00 -0.64
CA VAL A 90 0.56 -3.22 -0.13
C VAL A 90 0.55 -1.80 -0.69
N ALA A 91 0.37 -1.65 -2.01
CA ALA A 91 0.25 -0.34 -2.66
C ALA A 91 -0.92 0.48 -2.08
N LYS A 92 -2.01 -0.19 -1.70
CA LYS A 92 -3.18 0.49 -1.11
C LYS A 92 -2.95 0.91 0.34
N VAL A 93 -2.25 0.11 1.14
CA VAL A 93 -1.82 0.50 2.50
C VAL A 93 -0.93 1.75 2.43
N CYS A 94 0.00 1.81 1.46
CA CYS A 94 0.80 3.01 1.20
C CYS A 94 -0.10 4.23 0.89
N GLU A 95 -1.12 4.06 0.04
CA GLU A 95 -2.07 5.13 -0.26
C GLU A 95 -2.86 5.58 0.99
N TYR A 96 -3.26 4.66 1.87
CA TYR A 96 -3.93 5.00 3.13
C TYR A 96 -3.05 5.85 4.04
N LEU A 97 -1.79 5.44 4.24
CA LEU A 97 -0.83 6.18 5.06
C LEU A 97 -0.63 7.61 4.54
N ILE A 98 -0.45 7.76 3.23
CA ILE A 98 -0.21 9.07 2.62
C ILE A 98 -1.46 9.93 2.59
N LYS A 99 -2.65 9.35 2.38
CA LYS A 99 -3.91 10.09 2.54
C LYS A 99 -4.09 10.61 3.96
N ALA A 100 -3.83 9.78 4.97
CA ALA A 100 -3.94 10.18 6.37
C ALA A 100 -2.92 11.27 6.73
N TYR A 101 -1.69 11.17 6.21
CA TYR A 101 -0.65 12.21 6.38
C TYR A 101 -1.10 13.57 5.83
N TYR A 102 -1.74 13.61 4.65
CA TYR A 102 -2.27 14.85 4.06
C TYR A 102 -3.74 15.14 4.42
N ASP A 103 -4.33 14.43 5.39
CA ASP A 103 -5.71 14.66 5.78
C ASP A 103 -5.87 16.03 6.46
N LYS A 104 -7.04 16.65 6.30
CA LYS A 104 -7.34 17.92 6.97
C LYS A 104 -7.65 17.73 8.45
N THR A 105 -8.09 16.53 8.81
CA THR A 105 -8.41 16.10 10.17
C THR A 105 -7.13 15.63 10.84
N PRO A 106 -6.72 16.24 11.96
CA PRO A 106 -5.55 15.79 12.70
C PRO A 106 -5.66 14.32 13.10
N ASN A 107 -4.58 13.58 12.88
CA ASN A 107 -4.47 12.17 13.23
C ASN A 107 -3.00 11.82 13.52
N ARG A 108 -2.74 10.66 14.16
CA ARG A 108 -1.38 10.33 14.60
C ARG A 108 -0.43 10.00 13.44
N ILE A 109 -0.94 9.60 12.27
CA ILE A 109 -0.07 9.31 11.11
C ILE A 109 0.70 10.58 10.68
N GLN A 110 0.13 11.76 10.85
CA GLN A 110 0.79 13.03 10.51
C GLN A 110 2.09 13.26 11.29
N THR A 111 2.16 12.80 12.53
CA THR A 111 3.33 12.94 13.40
C THR A 111 4.25 11.72 13.37
N GLU A 112 3.70 10.53 13.12
CA GLU A 112 4.44 9.26 13.22
C GLU A 112 5.03 8.80 11.88
N LEU A 113 4.48 9.26 10.75
CA LEU A 113 4.99 8.91 9.42
C LEU A 113 6.23 9.76 9.07
N SER A 114 7.39 9.21 9.42
CA SER A 114 8.68 9.89 9.27
C SER A 114 9.03 10.21 7.80
N PRO A 115 9.98 11.13 7.55
CA PRO A 115 10.56 11.32 6.21
C PRO A 115 11.06 10.01 5.59
N THR A 116 11.77 9.18 6.34
CA THR A 116 12.29 7.88 5.87
C THR A 116 11.19 6.92 5.45
N HIS A 117 10.05 6.88 6.17
CA HIS A 117 8.89 6.09 5.74
C HIS A 117 8.35 6.58 4.39
N ARG A 118 8.24 7.90 4.22
CA ARG A 118 7.74 8.52 2.98
C ARG A 118 8.69 8.28 1.82
N GLU A 119 10.00 8.40 2.01
CA GLU A 119 11.02 8.09 0.99
C GLU A 119 10.91 6.64 0.49
N ARG A 120 10.78 5.68 1.40
CA ARG A 120 10.56 4.26 1.02
C ARG A 120 9.24 4.05 0.28
N ILE A 121 8.17 4.76 0.68
CA ILE A 121 6.88 4.72 -0.02
C ILE A 121 7.01 5.31 -1.44
N ILE A 122 7.79 6.37 -1.61
CA ILE A 122 8.07 6.98 -2.91
C ILE A 122 8.79 5.98 -3.82
N GLU A 123 9.86 5.36 -3.33
CA GLU A 123 10.66 4.37 -4.05
C GLU A 123 9.78 3.22 -4.57
N VAL A 124 9.05 2.55 -3.67
CA VAL A 124 8.21 1.41 -4.07
C VAL A 124 7.08 1.82 -5.04
N CYS A 125 6.53 3.03 -4.88
CA CYS A 125 5.50 3.52 -5.80
C CYS A 125 6.05 3.80 -7.19
N PHE A 126 7.27 4.34 -7.31
CA PHE A 126 7.92 4.49 -8.61
C PHE A 126 8.27 3.14 -9.22
N ASP A 127 8.73 2.17 -8.44
CA ASP A 127 8.95 0.80 -8.91
C ASP A 127 7.67 0.19 -9.49
N TYR A 128 6.52 0.40 -8.84
CA TYR A 128 5.24 -0.05 -9.38
C TYR A 128 4.87 0.63 -10.70
N MET A 129 5.19 1.92 -10.83
CA MET A 129 4.91 2.68 -12.05
C MET A 129 5.77 2.22 -13.23
N ILE A 130 7.06 1.96 -12.98
CA ILE A 130 8.07 1.62 -13.99
C ILE A 130 7.94 0.16 -14.44
N ASN A 131 7.73 -0.77 -13.51
CA ASN A 131 7.68 -2.20 -13.82
C ASN A 131 6.34 -2.65 -14.43
N ASP A 132 6.33 -3.87 -14.99
CA ASP A 132 5.09 -4.49 -15.49
C ASP A 132 4.21 -4.97 -14.33
N GLN A 133 3.43 -4.02 -13.81
CA GLN A 133 2.47 -4.25 -12.73
C GLN A 133 1.04 -4.08 -13.22
N LYS A 134 0.11 -4.77 -12.56
CA LYS A 134 -1.33 -4.61 -12.80
C LYS A 134 -1.76 -3.15 -12.59
N ILE A 135 -2.85 -2.78 -13.26
CA ILE A 135 -3.39 -1.41 -13.26
C ILE A 135 -3.73 -0.91 -11.84
N ALA A 136 -4.21 -1.80 -10.95
CA ALA A 136 -4.65 -1.40 -9.61
C ALA A 136 -3.49 -0.90 -8.72
N PRO A 137 -2.36 -1.63 -8.55
CA PRO A 137 -1.17 -1.10 -7.89
C PRO A 137 -0.70 0.24 -8.48
N LYS A 138 -0.59 0.34 -9.82
CA LYS A 138 -0.19 1.59 -10.49
C LYS A 138 -1.14 2.74 -10.16
N ALA A 139 -2.45 2.50 -10.12
CA ALA A 139 -3.42 3.54 -9.78
C ALA A 139 -3.27 4.05 -8.34
N TYR A 140 -2.97 3.19 -7.37
CA TYR A 140 -2.68 3.61 -5.99
C TYR A 140 -1.34 4.35 -5.89
N ALA A 141 -0.32 3.87 -6.61
CA ALA A 141 0.99 4.52 -6.70
C ALA A 141 0.89 5.93 -7.30
N MET A 142 0.17 6.10 -8.41
CA MET A 142 -0.06 7.41 -9.04
C MET A 142 -0.63 8.45 -8.06
N HIS A 143 -1.64 8.06 -7.27
CA HIS A 143 -2.27 8.97 -6.33
C HIS A 143 -1.36 9.27 -5.13
N THR A 144 -0.65 8.25 -4.65
CA THR A 144 0.35 8.37 -3.59
C THR A 144 1.46 9.35 -3.97
N LEU A 145 2.07 9.15 -5.14
CA LEU A 145 3.12 10.03 -5.68
C LEU A 145 2.60 11.44 -5.95
N PHE A 146 1.39 11.59 -6.47
CA PHE A 146 0.78 12.90 -6.65
C PHE A 146 0.67 13.68 -5.33
N LEU A 147 0.25 13.02 -4.24
CA LEU A 147 0.16 13.66 -2.93
C LEU A 147 1.55 14.04 -2.39
N LEU A 148 2.51 13.14 -2.49
CA LEU A 148 3.88 13.37 -2.02
C LEU A 148 4.61 14.45 -2.81
N GLY A 149 4.33 14.61 -4.10
CA GLY A 149 4.93 15.68 -4.90
C GLY A 149 4.49 17.10 -4.51
N LYS A 150 3.63 17.27 -3.51
CA LYS A 150 3.39 18.56 -2.86
C LYS A 150 4.55 19.00 -1.94
N ASP A 151 5.28 18.03 -1.40
CA ASP A 151 6.40 18.28 -0.49
C ASP A 151 7.77 17.98 -1.14
N TYR A 152 7.78 17.14 -2.19
CA TYR A 152 9.00 16.74 -2.91
C TYR A 152 8.90 17.19 -4.38
N ASP A 153 9.49 18.34 -4.68
CA ASP A 153 9.36 19.04 -5.97
C ASP A 153 9.72 18.20 -7.21
N TRP A 154 10.59 17.20 -7.05
CA TRP A 154 11.04 16.33 -8.14
C TRP A 154 10.02 15.25 -8.53
N ILE A 155 9.06 14.93 -7.66
CA ILE A 155 8.12 13.82 -7.89
C ILE A 155 7.12 14.14 -8.99
N HIS A 156 6.56 15.36 -9.04
CA HIS A 156 5.58 15.72 -10.07
C HIS A 156 6.15 15.68 -11.49
N PRO A 157 7.33 16.25 -11.77
CA PRO A 157 8.00 16.10 -13.06
C PRO A 157 8.24 14.64 -13.45
N GLU A 158 8.75 13.81 -12.53
CA GLU A 158 9.05 12.40 -12.80
C GLU A 158 7.77 11.59 -13.07
N LEU A 159 6.75 11.78 -12.24
CA LEU A 159 5.45 11.15 -12.42
C LEU A 159 4.82 11.54 -13.75
N ALA A 160 4.86 12.84 -14.12
CA ALA A 160 4.33 13.30 -15.39
C ALA A 160 5.04 12.65 -16.58
N MET A 161 6.37 12.54 -16.53
CA MET A 161 7.17 11.89 -17.57
C MET A 161 6.74 10.42 -17.78
N ILE A 162 6.61 9.65 -16.70
CA ILE A 162 6.17 8.24 -16.78
C ILE A 162 4.74 8.14 -17.34
N LEU A 163 3.84 9.00 -16.86
CA LEU A 163 2.44 9.00 -17.30
C LEU A 163 2.29 9.34 -18.78
N GLU A 164 3.07 10.29 -19.30
CA GLU A 164 3.05 10.72 -20.70
C GLU A 164 3.71 9.67 -21.62
N ARG A 165 4.86 9.10 -21.21
CA ARG A 165 5.56 8.02 -21.93
C ARG A 165 4.68 6.78 -22.12
N ASP A 166 4.06 6.31 -21.04
CA ASP A 166 3.30 5.06 -21.04
C ASP A 166 1.85 5.25 -21.50
N PHE A 167 1.42 6.51 -21.73
CA PHE A 167 0.03 6.84 -21.92
C PHE A 167 -0.63 6.02 -23.03
N GLN A 168 0.01 5.92 -24.21
CA GLN A 168 -0.61 5.32 -25.39
C GLN A 168 -0.69 3.80 -25.33
N SER A 169 0.31 3.14 -24.74
CA SER A 169 0.42 1.68 -24.65
C SER A 169 -0.45 1.07 -23.55
N GLN A 170 -0.92 1.88 -22.60
CA GLN A 170 -1.65 1.40 -21.43
C GLN A 170 -3.17 1.27 -21.65
N SER A 171 -3.81 0.53 -20.74
CA SER A 171 -5.26 0.29 -20.73
C SER A 171 -6.11 1.58 -20.61
N ALA A 172 -7.39 1.49 -20.96
CA ALA A 172 -8.34 2.59 -20.80
C ALA A 172 -8.45 3.06 -19.33
N GLY A 173 -8.41 2.14 -18.37
CA GLY A 173 -8.45 2.44 -16.94
C GLY A 173 -7.23 3.23 -16.46
N TYR A 174 -6.03 2.83 -16.92
CA TYR A 174 -4.80 3.58 -16.68
C TYR A 174 -4.86 4.97 -17.29
N LYS A 175 -5.22 5.08 -18.58
CA LYS A 175 -5.34 6.36 -19.31
C LYS A 175 -6.28 7.34 -18.61
N ALA A 176 -7.40 6.86 -18.08
CA ALA A 176 -8.35 7.69 -17.33
C ALA A 176 -7.73 8.28 -16.05
N ARG A 177 -7.01 7.45 -15.28
CA ARG A 177 -6.28 7.89 -14.07
C ARG A 177 -5.15 8.86 -14.41
N ALA A 178 -4.33 8.52 -15.40
CA ALA A 178 -3.21 9.34 -15.86
C ALA A 178 -3.66 10.76 -16.26
N ARG A 179 -4.73 10.90 -17.05
CA ARG A 179 -5.30 12.21 -17.41
C ARG A 179 -5.69 13.04 -16.19
N HIS A 180 -6.34 12.40 -15.21
CA HIS A 180 -6.78 13.10 -14.02
C HIS A 180 -5.59 13.59 -13.18
N ILE A 181 -4.54 12.77 -13.03
CA ILE A 181 -3.33 13.16 -12.30
C ILE A 181 -2.54 14.25 -13.05
N LEU A 182 -2.31 14.09 -14.35
CA LEU A 182 -1.63 15.11 -15.17
C LEU A 182 -2.34 16.46 -15.13
N LYS A 183 -3.69 16.45 -15.14
CA LYS A 183 -4.48 17.69 -14.99
C LYS A 183 -4.23 18.36 -13.64
N LYS A 184 -4.10 17.59 -12.55
CA LYS A 184 -3.85 18.10 -11.21
C LYS A 184 -2.41 18.57 -10.98
N ILE A 185 -1.44 18.00 -11.69
CA ILE A 185 -0.04 18.46 -11.65
C ILE A 185 0.11 19.82 -12.35
N LYS A 186 -0.65 20.04 -13.43
CA LYS A 186 -0.60 21.27 -14.24
C LYS A 186 -1.47 22.42 -13.70
N SER A 187 -2.23 22.19 -12.62
CA SER A 187 -3.16 23.16 -12.01
C SER A 187 -2.55 23.80 -10.78
#